data_AF-A0A7S4J071-F1
#
_entry.id   AF-A0A7S4J071-F1
#
_cell.length_a   1.000
_cell.length_b   1.000
_cell.length_c   1.000
_cell.angle_alpha   90.00
_cell.angle_beta   90.00
_cell.angle_gamma   90.00
#
_symmetry.space_group_name_H-M   'P 1'
#
loop_
_entity.id
_entity.type
_entity.pdbx_description
1 polymer ?
#
loop_
_entity_poly.entity_id
_entity_poly.type
_entity_poly.pdbx_seq_one_letter_code
_entity_poly.pdbx_strand_id
1 'polypeptide(L)'
;RAATDSKALALLEQQGLAASEAWDTVVSDFLEPELVAAAESMLDGRADVAHAKVGGYASASRARFVFTNPELLDSLGTAEDLAREHAVMLRVSAAFDKSGNKFGAGGMKIPNLLAGIGVEFDDLGDVLFDEGSGGNKGDTLAYIVCVPSVQKTIERLLPKSLGRSTIEVAEPGFAPDMGKGGCTRVEMVLARLDKRENK
;
A
#
# COMPACT_ATOMS: atom_id res chain seq x y z
N ARG A 1 -11.82 -18.16 -0.39
CA ARG A 1 -12.21 -16.80 -0.80
C ARG A 1 -13.45 -16.42 -0.01
N ALA A 2 -14.70 -16.71 -0.39
CA ALA A 2 -15.89 -16.32 0.39
C ALA A 2 -15.86 -16.56 1.93
N ALA A 3 -15.40 -17.74 2.39
CA ALA A 3 -15.29 -18.02 3.83
C ALA A 3 -14.10 -17.31 4.53
N THR A 4 -13.06 -16.95 3.77
CA THR A 4 -11.92 -16.15 4.23
C THR A 4 -12.33 -14.69 4.33
N ASP A 5 -13.06 -14.21 3.32
CA ASP A 5 -13.54 -12.83 3.22
C ASP A 5 -14.54 -12.53 4.36
N SER A 6 -15.44 -13.48 4.66
CA SER A 6 -16.35 -13.38 5.81
C SER A 6 -15.64 -13.29 7.16
N LYS A 7 -14.51 -13.99 7.34
CA LYS A 7 -13.73 -13.90 8.58
C LYS A 7 -12.98 -12.57 8.70
N ALA A 8 -12.42 -12.08 7.59
CA ALA A 8 -11.75 -10.79 7.55
C ALA A 8 -12.72 -9.65 7.89
N LEU A 9 -13.93 -9.68 7.33
CA LEU A 9 -14.98 -8.69 7.63
C LEU A 9 -15.42 -8.75 9.11
N ALA A 10 -15.63 -9.95 9.66
CA ALA A 10 -15.96 -10.11 11.07
C ALA A 10 -14.85 -9.58 12.00
N LEU A 11 -13.58 -9.74 11.62
CA LEU A 11 -12.45 -9.20 12.36
C LEU A 11 -12.45 -7.66 12.33
N LEU A 12 -12.69 -7.05 11.16
CA LEU A 12 -12.79 -5.59 11.04
C LEU A 12 -13.94 -5.04 11.88
N GLU A 13 -15.09 -5.71 11.88
CA GLU A 13 -16.22 -5.34 12.73
C GLU A 13 -15.84 -5.42 14.21
N GLN A 14 -15.18 -6.50 14.63
CA GLN A 14 -14.72 -6.65 16.00
C GLN A 14 -13.71 -5.56 16.39
N GLN A 15 -12.77 -5.21 15.51
CA GLN A 15 -11.80 -4.13 15.73
C GLN A 15 -12.51 -2.78 15.88
N GLY A 16 -13.49 -2.49 15.03
CA GLY A 16 -14.25 -1.25 15.08
C GLY A 16 -15.06 -1.10 16.36
N LEU A 17 -15.76 -2.16 16.78
CA LEU A 17 -16.50 -2.17 18.04
C LEU A 17 -15.57 -2.00 19.24
N ALA A 18 -14.47 -2.76 19.29
CA ALA A 18 -13.51 -2.66 20.37
C ALA A 18 -12.89 -1.26 20.47
N ALA A 19 -12.55 -0.62 19.35
CA ALA A 19 -12.02 0.75 19.31
C ALA A 19 -13.04 1.76 19.83
N SER A 20 -14.30 1.63 19.39
CA SER A 20 -15.38 2.50 19.82
C SER A 20 -15.68 2.38 21.33
N GLU A 21 -15.75 1.15 21.85
CA GLU A 21 -15.98 0.89 23.28
C GLU A 21 -14.80 1.30 24.17
N ALA A 22 -13.56 1.14 23.67
CA ALA A 22 -12.35 1.51 24.40
C ALA A 22 -12.04 3.01 24.34
N TRP A 23 -12.77 3.79 23.53
CA TRP A 23 -12.45 5.21 23.25
C TRP A 23 -11.03 5.38 22.70
N ASP A 24 -10.62 4.45 21.83
CA ASP A 24 -9.28 4.41 21.23
C ASP A 24 -9.38 4.47 19.69
N THR A 25 -8.21 4.57 19.05
CA THR A 25 -8.07 4.51 17.60
C THR A 25 -7.34 3.23 17.21
N VAL A 26 -7.99 2.41 16.38
CA VAL A 26 -7.42 1.16 15.87
C VAL A 26 -7.31 1.24 14.36
N VAL A 27 -6.22 0.72 13.80
CA VAL A 27 -5.98 0.71 12.36
C VAL A 27 -5.83 -0.71 11.86
N SER A 28 -6.59 -1.10 10.84
CA SER A 28 -6.48 -2.41 10.20
C SER A 28 -5.19 -2.55 9.40
N ASP A 29 -4.87 -3.76 8.92
CA ASP A 29 -3.86 -3.96 7.88
C ASP A 29 -4.36 -3.46 6.51
N PHE A 30 -3.49 -3.47 5.48
CA PHE A 30 -3.93 -3.17 4.12
C PHE A 30 -4.78 -4.31 3.58
N LEU A 31 -6.00 -3.98 3.19
CA LEU A 31 -6.96 -4.93 2.63
C LEU A 31 -6.86 -4.95 1.10
N GLU A 32 -7.18 -6.10 0.52
CA GLU A 32 -7.35 -6.26 -0.92
C GLU A 32 -8.58 -5.47 -1.42
N PRO A 33 -8.61 -5.04 -2.71
CA PRO A 33 -9.66 -4.15 -3.20
C PRO A 33 -11.08 -4.68 -3.03
N GLU A 34 -11.29 -6.00 -3.18
CA GLU A 34 -12.61 -6.61 -2.97
C GLU A 34 -13.05 -6.54 -1.50
N LEU A 35 -12.12 -6.69 -0.56
CA LEU A 35 -12.38 -6.58 0.87
C LEU A 35 -12.58 -5.12 1.30
N VAL A 36 -11.86 -4.17 0.69
CA VAL A 36 -12.09 -2.73 0.91
C VAL A 36 -13.53 -2.39 0.55
N ALA A 37 -13.99 -2.75 -0.65
CA ALA A 37 -15.35 -2.47 -1.09
C ALA A 37 -16.42 -3.14 -0.19
N ALA A 38 -16.17 -4.39 0.24
CA ALA A 38 -17.07 -5.08 1.16
C ALA A 38 -17.11 -4.45 2.55
N ALA A 39 -15.96 -4.00 3.08
CA ALA A 39 -15.86 -3.31 4.35
C ALA A 39 -16.57 -1.94 4.31
N GLU A 40 -16.38 -1.15 3.25
CA GLU A 40 -17.12 0.12 3.08
C GLU A 40 -18.64 -0.11 3.09
N SER A 41 -19.12 -1.12 2.36
CA SER A 41 -20.56 -1.45 2.35
C SER A 41 -21.08 -1.97 3.69
N MET A 42 -20.25 -2.64 4.49
CA MET A 42 -20.62 -3.14 5.82
C MET A 42 -20.67 -2.02 6.86
N LEU A 43 -19.76 -1.06 6.75
CA LEU A 43 -19.62 0.05 7.69
C LEU A 43 -20.52 1.25 7.36
N ASP A 44 -21.03 1.32 6.13
CA ASP A 44 -21.93 2.39 5.69
C ASP A 44 -23.20 2.44 6.55
N GLY A 45 -23.54 3.63 7.04
CA GLY A 45 -24.71 3.86 7.90
C GLY A 45 -24.61 3.36 9.36
N ARG A 46 -23.46 2.82 9.79
CA ARG A 46 -23.21 2.48 11.20
C ARG A 46 -23.08 3.74 12.04
N ALA A 47 -23.79 3.78 13.18
CA ALA A 47 -23.76 4.90 14.12
C ALA A 47 -22.96 4.62 15.39
N ASP A 48 -22.57 3.37 15.60
CA ASP A 48 -21.85 2.86 16.78
C ASP A 48 -20.32 2.88 16.60
N VAL A 49 -19.83 3.04 15.37
CA VAL A 49 -18.39 3.08 15.04
C VAL A 49 -18.14 4.16 13.98
N ALA A 50 -17.19 5.06 14.26
CA ALA A 50 -16.65 5.95 13.24
C ALA A 50 -15.50 5.27 12.51
N HIS A 51 -15.39 5.51 11.20
CA HIS A 51 -14.30 4.96 10.41
C HIS A 51 -13.81 5.91 9.32
N ALA A 52 -12.56 5.74 8.92
CA ALA A 52 -11.95 6.44 7.79
C ALA A 52 -11.07 5.49 6.96
N LYS A 53 -11.17 5.58 5.63
CA LYS A 53 -10.36 4.79 4.69
C LYS A 53 -9.04 5.49 4.40
N VAL A 54 -7.93 4.77 4.51
CA VAL A 54 -6.58 5.27 4.28
C VAL A 54 -5.82 4.39 3.29
N GLY A 55 -5.53 4.92 2.10
CA GLY A 55 -4.78 4.21 1.05
C GLY A 55 -3.47 4.88 0.62
N GLY A 56 -3.07 5.97 1.27
CA GLY A 56 -1.87 6.74 0.93
C GLY A 56 -2.02 7.70 -0.27
N TYR A 57 -3.05 7.53 -1.10
CA TYR A 57 -3.43 8.45 -2.17
C TYR A 57 -4.90 8.30 -2.58
N ALA A 58 -5.44 9.24 -3.36
CA ALA A 58 -6.88 9.36 -3.61
C ALA A 58 -7.52 8.17 -4.34
N SER A 59 -6.78 7.46 -5.20
CA SER A 59 -7.29 6.34 -6.02
C SER A 59 -6.66 4.99 -5.66
N ALA A 60 -6.20 4.86 -4.41
CA ALA A 60 -5.69 3.63 -3.86
C ALA A 60 -6.73 2.51 -3.90
N SER A 61 -6.33 1.35 -4.41
CA SER A 61 -7.19 0.17 -4.45
C SER A 61 -7.10 -0.63 -3.16
N ARG A 62 -5.89 -0.79 -2.61
CA ARG A 62 -5.66 -1.33 -1.28
C ARG A 62 -5.69 -0.20 -0.27
N ALA A 63 -6.41 -0.43 0.82
CA ALA A 63 -6.57 0.57 1.87
C ALA A 63 -6.69 -0.09 3.24
N ARG A 64 -6.44 0.72 4.26
CA ARG A 64 -6.63 0.40 5.67
C ARG A 64 -7.87 1.15 6.17
N PHE A 65 -8.46 0.66 7.24
CA PHE A 65 -9.51 1.36 7.96
C PHE A 65 -8.99 1.80 9.31
N VAL A 66 -9.19 3.08 9.61
CA VAL A 66 -9.01 3.66 10.94
C VAL A 66 -10.38 3.64 11.59
N PHE A 67 -10.48 3.03 12.75
CA PHE A 67 -11.70 2.92 13.54
C PHE A 67 -11.58 3.68 14.84
N THR A 68 -12.66 4.33 15.26
CA THR A 68 -12.74 5.01 16.55
C THR A 68 -14.18 5.18 17.03
N ASN A 69 -14.35 5.77 18.20
CA ASN A 69 -15.65 6.15 18.73
C ASN A 69 -16.27 7.29 17.88
N PRO A 70 -17.57 7.23 17.53
CA PRO A 70 -18.25 8.29 16.79
C PRO A 70 -18.06 9.72 17.34
N GLU A 71 -17.93 9.88 18.65
CA GLU A 71 -17.71 11.18 19.28
C GLU A 71 -16.28 11.72 19.08
N LEU A 72 -15.33 10.86 18.69
CA LEU A 72 -13.95 11.21 18.38
C LEU A 72 -13.72 11.45 16.89
N LEU A 73 -14.75 11.35 16.04
CA LEU A 73 -14.62 11.50 14.58
C LEU A 73 -13.96 12.84 14.19
N ASP A 74 -14.36 13.94 14.83
CA ASP A 74 -13.77 15.26 14.59
C ASP A 74 -12.30 15.36 15.02
N SER A 75 -11.86 14.45 15.91
CA SER A 75 -10.48 14.38 16.39
C SER A 75 -9.57 13.56 15.46
N LEU A 76 -10.12 12.83 14.49
CA LEU A 76 -9.32 12.09 13.51
C LEU A 76 -8.60 13.00 12.50
N GLY A 77 -8.95 14.28 12.45
CA GLY A 77 -8.34 15.24 11.53
C GLY A 77 -8.80 15.06 10.09
N THR A 78 -8.00 15.56 9.14
CA THR A 78 -8.33 15.46 7.72
C THR A 78 -7.94 14.11 7.14
N ALA A 79 -8.51 13.74 6.00
CA ALA A 79 -8.09 12.53 5.27
C ALA A 79 -6.58 12.55 4.92
N GLU A 80 -6.00 13.73 4.73
CA GLU A 80 -4.57 13.89 4.47
C GLU A 80 -3.72 13.62 5.73
N ASP A 81 -4.20 14.06 6.90
CA ASP A 81 -3.52 13.82 8.17
C ASP A 81 -3.53 12.33 8.52
N LEU A 82 -4.68 11.67 8.36
CA LEU A 82 -4.80 10.22 8.52
C LEU A 82 -3.94 9.44 7.52
N ALA A 83 -3.86 9.90 6.27
CA ALA A 83 -2.95 9.33 5.29
C ALA A 83 -1.51 9.44 5.79
N ARG A 84 -1.07 10.63 6.20
CA ARG A 84 0.30 10.87 6.70
C ARG A 84 0.64 10.02 7.93
N GLU A 85 -0.33 9.78 8.81
CA GLU A 85 -0.13 9.02 10.04
C GLU A 85 -0.13 7.51 9.81
N HIS A 86 -0.90 7.00 8.84
CA HIS A 86 -1.16 5.56 8.72
C HIS A 86 -0.74 4.93 7.39
N ALA A 87 -0.33 5.72 6.40
CA ALA A 87 0.19 5.23 5.12
C ALA A 87 1.26 6.17 4.52
N VAL A 88 2.41 5.61 4.18
CA VAL A 88 3.52 6.34 3.54
C VAL A 88 3.69 5.86 2.12
N MET A 89 3.72 6.79 1.17
CA MET A 89 4.10 6.50 -0.21
C MET A 89 5.58 6.82 -0.43
N LEU A 90 6.33 5.81 -0.87
CA LEU A 90 7.75 5.94 -1.20
C LEU A 90 7.93 5.97 -2.71
N ARG A 91 8.63 6.99 -3.21
CA ARG A 91 9.11 7.07 -4.59
C ARG A 91 10.52 6.48 -4.65
N VAL A 92 10.67 5.43 -5.44
CA VAL A 92 11.95 4.74 -5.67
C VAL A 92 12.38 4.97 -7.11
N SER A 93 13.54 5.59 -7.29
CA SER A 93 14.24 5.64 -8.58
C SER A 93 15.37 4.62 -8.56
N ALA A 94 15.41 3.71 -9.53
CA ALA A 94 16.48 2.72 -9.64
C ALA A 94 17.32 2.98 -10.88
N ALA A 95 18.64 3.12 -10.71
CA ALA A 95 19.55 3.13 -11.85
C ALA A 95 19.46 1.80 -12.61
N PHE A 96 19.19 1.88 -13.91
CA PHE A 96 19.27 0.74 -14.82
C PHE A 96 20.61 0.01 -14.65
N ASP A 97 20.59 -1.32 -14.51
CA ASP A 97 21.82 -2.10 -14.70
C ASP A 97 22.03 -2.43 -16.18
N LYS A 98 23.17 -3.06 -16.49
CA LYS A 98 23.58 -3.44 -17.85
C LYS A 98 22.58 -4.37 -18.57
N SER A 99 21.59 -4.91 -17.86
CA SER A 99 20.50 -5.78 -18.35
C SER A 99 19.15 -5.05 -18.47
N GLY A 100 19.10 -3.75 -18.19
CA GLY A 100 18.06 -2.84 -18.67
C GLY A 100 16.79 -2.70 -17.83
N ASN A 101 16.56 -3.46 -16.75
CA ASN A 101 15.44 -3.19 -15.83
C ASN A 101 15.60 -3.91 -14.46
N LYS A 102 15.79 -3.14 -13.38
CA LYS A 102 15.90 -3.67 -12.01
C LYS A 102 14.57 -4.13 -11.42
N PHE A 103 13.47 -3.48 -11.77
CA PHE A 103 12.12 -3.84 -11.33
C PHE A 103 11.49 -4.97 -12.17
N GLY A 104 12.13 -5.33 -13.29
CA GLY A 104 11.58 -6.27 -14.26
C GLY A 104 10.48 -5.63 -15.12
N ALA A 105 10.12 -6.30 -16.22
CA ALA A 105 9.04 -5.83 -17.08
C ALA A 105 7.75 -5.63 -16.27
N GLY A 106 7.14 -4.45 -16.37
CA GLY A 106 5.94 -4.09 -15.63
C GLY A 106 6.07 -4.12 -14.09
N GLY A 107 7.29 -4.04 -13.53
CA GLY A 107 7.50 -4.04 -12.08
C GLY A 107 7.40 -5.42 -11.40
N MET A 108 7.30 -6.51 -12.16
CA MET A 108 7.03 -7.87 -11.65
C MET A 108 8.04 -8.41 -10.64
N LYS A 109 9.22 -7.80 -10.47
CA LYS A 109 10.20 -8.21 -9.45
C LYS A 109 10.02 -7.49 -8.11
N ILE A 110 9.22 -6.42 -8.05
CA ILE A 110 9.04 -5.62 -6.83
C ILE A 110 8.48 -6.46 -5.66
N PRO A 111 7.45 -7.30 -5.83
CA PRO A 111 6.94 -8.12 -4.71
C PRO A 111 8.00 -9.05 -4.12
N ASN A 112 8.77 -9.74 -4.98
CA ASN A 112 9.85 -10.63 -4.56
C ASN A 112 11.00 -9.86 -3.88
N LEU A 113 11.28 -8.65 -4.35
CA LEU A 113 12.30 -7.78 -3.76
C LEU A 113 11.91 -7.33 -2.35
N LEU A 114 10.65 -6.92 -2.16
CA LEU A 114 10.10 -6.50 -0.87
C LEU A 114 10.08 -7.66 0.13
N ALA A 115 9.61 -8.83 -0.28
CA ALA A 115 9.68 -10.03 0.55
C ALA A 115 11.13 -10.41 0.88
N GLY A 116 12.06 -10.27 -0.07
CA GLY A 116 13.48 -10.54 0.13
C GLY A 116 14.17 -9.64 1.16
N ILE A 117 13.64 -8.45 1.43
CA ILE A 117 14.13 -7.54 2.49
C ILE A 117 13.30 -7.62 3.78
N GLY A 118 12.38 -8.59 3.88
CA GLY A 118 11.59 -8.85 5.07
C GLY A 118 10.39 -7.92 5.25
N VAL A 119 9.83 -7.39 4.16
CA VAL A 119 8.56 -6.64 4.20
C VAL A 119 7.41 -7.59 3.93
N GLU A 120 6.46 -7.65 4.85
CA GLU A 120 5.25 -8.44 4.73
C GLU A 120 4.25 -7.75 3.81
N PHE A 121 3.39 -8.53 3.14
CA PHE A 121 2.42 -7.97 2.19
C PHE A 121 1.22 -7.31 2.85
N ASP A 122 0.93 -7.67 4.10
CA ASP A 122 -0.16 -7.07 4.87
C ASP A 122 0.19 -5.62 5.29
N ASP A 123 1.50 -5.31 5.33
CA ASP A 123 2.07 -3.98 5.57
C ASP A 123 2.13 -3.10 4.31
N LEU A 124 1.73 -3.62 3.15
CA LEU A 124 1.83 -2.96 1.85
C LEU A 124 0.47 -2.63 1.27
N GLY A 125 0.33 -1.39 0.81
CA GLY A 125 -0.77 -0.95 -0.03
C GLY A 125 -0.48 -1.21 -1.50
N ASP A 126 -0.93 -0.29 -2.35
CA ASP A 126 -0.64 -0.38 -3.78
C ASP A 126 0.85 -0.19 -4.07
N VAL A 127 1.35 -0.99 -5.02
CA VAL A 127 2.63 -0.77 -5.70
C VAL A 127 2.35 -0.32 -7.11
N LEU A 128 2.90 0.82 -7.50
CA LEU A 128 2.75 1.41 -8.82
C LEU A 128 4.10 1.44 -9.51
N PHE A 129 4.10 1.15 -10.81
CA PHE A 129 5.26 1.11 -11.65
C PHE A 129 5.08 2.05 -12.83
N ASP A 130 6.01 2.99 -12.98
CA ASP A 130 6.06 3.92 -14.09
C ASP A 130 7.25 3.57 -14.98
N GLU A 131 6.95 3.12 -16.21
CA GLU A 131 7.95 2.73 -17.22
C GLU A 131 8.52 3.95 -17.98
N GLY A 132 8.67 5.09 -17.30
CA GLY A 132 9.24 6.31 -17.88
C GLY A 132 8.24 7.12 -18.70
N SER A 133 6.99 7.17 -18.27
CA SER A 133 5.97 8.02 -18.84
C SER A 133 6.25 9.53 -18.72
N GLY A 134 5.80 10.29 -19.73
CA GLY A 134 5.25 11.66 -19.70
C GLY A 134 5.98 12.84 -19.04
N GLY A 135 6.98 12.63 -18.20
CA GLY A 135 7.61 13.68 -17.37
C GLY A 135 8.87 13.26 -16.64
N ASN A 136 9.14 11.94 -16.53
CA ASN A 136 10.27 11.40 -15.77
C ASN A 136 11.55 11.19 -16.60
N LYS A 137 11.69 11.87 -17.75
CA LYS A 137 12.89 11.87 -18.61
C LYS A 137 13.40 10.46 -19.03
N GLY A 138 12.53 9.46 -19.02
CA GLY A 138 12.88 8.06 -19.34
C GLY A 138 13.38 7.24 -18.15
N ASP A 139 13.34 7.78 -16.92
CA ASP A 139 13.64 7.02 -15.71
C ASP A 139 12.45 6.14 -15.31
N THR A 140 12.74 4.91 -14.91
CA THR A 140 11.76 3.99 -14.35
C THR A 140 11.57 4.23 -12.86
N LEU A 141 10.34 4.46 -12.43
CA LEU A 141 10.00 4.72 -11.03
C LEU A 141 9.07 3.64 -10.48
N ALA A 142 9.24 3.35 -9.19
CA ALA A 142 8.27 2.59 -8.42
C ALA A 142 7.72 3.46 -7.28
N TYR A 143 6.41 3.46 -7.11
CA TYR A 143 5.73 4.07 -5.96
C TYR A 143 5.20 2.95 -5.08
N ILE A 144 5.61 2.92 -3.82
CA ILE A 144 5.29 1.85 -2.88
C ILE A 144 4.55 2.46 -1.71
N VAL A 145 3.26 2.12 -1.57
CA VAL A 145 2.49 2.46 -0.37
C VAL A 145 2.78 1.42 0.70
N CYS A 146 3.12 1.87 1.91
CA CYS A 146 3.41 1.00 3.04
C CYS A 146 2.98 1.63 4.36
N VAL A 147 2.92 0.83 5.42
CA VAL A 147 2.73 1.36 6.76
C VAL A 147 3.98 2.13 7.24
N PRO A 148 3.84 3.20 8.05
CA PRO A 148 4.98 4.03 8.47
C PRO A 148 6.09 3.26 9.21
N SER A 149 5.76 2.20 9.94
CA SER A 149 6.74 1.37 10.65
C SER A 149 7.70 0.64 9.70
N VAL A 150 7.26 0.36 8.47
CA VAL A 150 8.02 -0.36 7.44
C VAL A 150 8.89 0.56 6.58
N GLN A 151 8.56 1.87 6.51
CA GLN A 151 9.30 2.87 5.73
C GLN A 151 10.82 2.79 5.95
N LYS A 152 11.26 2.79 7.21
CA LYS A 152 12.71 2.78 7.55
C LYS A 152 13.41 1.51 7.08
N THR A 153 12.69 0.38 7.06
CA THR A 153 13.22 -0.88 6.56
C THR A 153 13.45 -0.80 5.06
N ILE A 154 12.47 -0.28 4.31
CA ILE A 154 12.57 -0.06 2.86
C ILE A 154 13.70 0.91 2.55
N GLU A 155 13.74 2.09 3.17
CA GLU A 155 14.79 3.11 2.96
C GLU A 155 16.20 2.57 3.20
N ARG A 156 16.37 1.69 4.19
CA ARG A 156 17.68 1.16 4.56
C ARG A 156 18.13 -0.02 3.71
N LEU A 157 17.21 -0.90 3.31
CA LEU A 157 17.54 -2.19 2.70
C LEU A 157 17.30 -2.23 1.21
N LEU A 158 16.23 -1.59 0.72
CA LEU A 158 15.88 -1.59 -0.69
C LEU A 158 16.99 -0.98 -1.57
N PRO A 159 17.67 0.12 -1.19
CA PRO A 159 18.75 0.65 -2.00
C PRO A 159 19.95 -0.29 -2.11
N LYS A 160 20.22 -1.10 -1.07
CA LYS A 160 21.29 -2.09 -1.11
C LYS A 160 20.97 -3.21 -2.10
N SER A 161 19.70 -3.59 -2.17
CA SER A 161 19.21 -4.62 -3.10
C SER A 161 19.13 -4.11 -4.55
N LEU A 162 18.82 -2.83 -4.75
CA LEU A 162 18.69 -2.21 -6.08
C LEU A 162 19.99 -1.58 -6.62
N GLY A 163 20.96 -1.26 -5.75
CA GLY A 163 22.21 -0.62 -6.11
C GLY A 163 22.13 0.91 -6.08
N ARG A 164 22.48 1.59 -7.18
CA ARG A 164 22.47 3.07 -7.28
C ARG A 164 21.04 3.62 -7.39
N SER A 165 20.17 3.30 -6.43
CA SER A 165 18.80 3.80 -6.35
C SER A 165 18.65 4.88 -5.29
N THR A 166 17.72 5.80 -5.51
CA THR A 166 17.28 6.77 -4.51
C THR A 166 15.87 6.45 -4.05
N ILE A 167 15.58 6.75 -2.79
CA ILE A 167 14.26 6.60 -2.18
C ILE A 167 13.91 7.92 -1.52
N GLU A 168 12.73 8.43 -1.84
CA GLU A 168 12.18 9.66 -1.30
C GLU A 168 10.74 9.39 -0.87
N VAL A 169 10.29 10.05 0.19
CA VAL A 169 8.87 10.06 0.55
C VAL A 169 8.15 10.96 -0.45
N ALA A 170 7.10 10.44 -1.08
CA ALA A 170 6.26 11.25 -1.96
C ALA A 170 5.46 12.27 -1.12
N GLU A 171 5.18 13.43 -1.70
CA GLU A 171 4.38 14.45 -1.02
C GLU A 171 2.97 13.94 -0.70
N PRO A 172 2.39 14.31 0.46
CA PRO A 172 0.99 14.06 0.75
C PRO A 172 0.10 14.58 -0.38
N GLY A 173 -0.90 13.79 -0.78
CA GLY A 173 -1.79 14.15 -1.89
C GLY A 173 -1.21 13.90 -3.28
N PHE A 174 -0.04 13.26 -3.41
CA PHE A 174 0.47 12.79 -4.70
C PHE A 174 -0.57 11.93 -5.42
N ALA A 175 -0.90 12.32 -6.65
CA ALA A 175 -1.84 11.63 -7.51
C ALA A 175 -1.07 10.99 -8.67
N PRO A 176 -0.80 9.67 -8.63
CA PRO A 176 -0.19 8.98 -9.76
C PRO A 176 -1.12 9.07 -10.98
N ASP A 177 -0.56 9.44 -12.13
CA ASP A 177 -1.30 9.41 -13.40
C ASP A 177 -1.55 7.95 -13.78
N MET A 178 -2.79 7.49 -13.71
CA MET A 178 -3.17 6.12 -14.10
C MET A 178 -3.66 6.03 -15.56
N GLY A 179 -3.42 7.08 -16.35
CA GLY A 179 -3.84 7.21 -17.75
C GLY A 179 -2.98 6.44 -18.75
N LYS A 180 -3.23 6.68 -20.05
CA LYS A 180 -2.46 6.05 -21.13
C LYS A 180 -1.01 6.55 -21.12
N GLY A 181 -0.11 5.63 -20.76
CA GLY A 181 1.29 5.96 -20.55
C GLY A 181 1.47 6.73 -19.25
N GLY A 182 0.90 6.23 -18.15
CA GLY A 182 1.18 6.65 -16.78
C GLY A 182 1.66 5.46 -15.93
N CYS A 183 1.39 5.50 -14.63
CA CYS A 183 1.63 4.43 -13.68
C CYS A 183 0.75 3.20 -13.94
N THR A 184 1.35 2.02 -13.80
CA THR A 184 0.67 0.71 -13.82
C THR A 184 0.70 0.10 -12.44
N ARG A 185 -0.42 -0.49 -12.00
CA ARG A 185 -0.45 -1.19 -10.70
C ARG A 185 0.23 -2.55 -10.84
N VAL A 186 1.14 -2.84 -9.93
CA VAL A 186 1.87 -4.12 -9.86
C VAL A 186 1.06 -5.08 -9.00
N GLU A 187 0.82 -6.29 -9.52
CA GLU A 187 0.16 -7.35 -8.76
C GLU A 187 1.09 -7.87 -7.65
N MET A 188 0.61 -7.90 -6.41
CA MET A 188 1.39 -8.29 -5.23
C MET A 188 1.44 -9.82 -5.05
N VAL A 189 1.95 -10.53 -6.07
CA VAL A 189 2.09 -11.99 -6.06
C VAL A 189 3.56 -12.38 -6.08
N LEU A 190 3.98 -13.23 -5.13
CA LEU A 190 5.30 -13.85 -5.17
C LEU A 190 5.35 -14.85 -6.33
N ALA A 191 6.16 -14.54 -7.34
CA ALA A 191 6.50 -15.54 -8.34
C ALA A 191 7.30 -16.65 -7.64
N ARG A 192 6.77 -17.88 -7.66
CA ARG A 192 7.55 -19.07 -7.28
C ARG A 192 8.70 -19.19 -8.28
N LEU A 193 9.88 -18.73 -7.89
CA LEU A 193 11.12 -19.00 -8.61
C LEU A 193 11.46 -20.48 -8.44
N ASP A 194 10.71 -21.35 -9.10
CA ASP A 194 11.03 -22.77 -9.13
C ASP A 194 12.26 -22.94 -10.04
N LYS A 195 13.44 -22.93 -9.43
CA LYS A 195 14.74 -23.09 -10.11
C LYS A 195 14.94 -24.51 -10.70
N ARG A 196 13.93 -25.38 -10.66
CA ARG A 196 14.03 -26.79 -11.05
C ARG A 196 13.48 -27.12 -12.44
N GLU A 197 12.79 -26.21 -13.12
CA GLU A 197 12.20 -26.49 -14.45
C GLU A 197 13.07 -26.04 -15.63
N ASN A 198 14.17 -25.32 -15.41
CA ASN A 198 15.13 -24.95 -16.46
C ASN A 198 16.38 -25.83 -16.42
N LYS A 199 16.23 -27.14 -16.61
CA LYS A 199 17.32 -28.05 -16.96
C LYS A 199 16.91 -29.02 -18.06
#